data_AF-J5JI85-F1
#
_entry.id   AF-J5JI85-F1
#
_cell.length_a   1.000
_cell.length_b   1.000
_cell.length_c   1.000
_cell.angle_alpha   90.00
_cell.angle_beta   90.00
_cell.angle_gamma   90.00
#
_symmetry.space_group_name_H-M   'P 1'
#
loop_
_entity.id
_entity.type
_entity.pdbx_description
1 polymer ?
#
loop_
_entity_poly.entity_id
_entity_poly.type
_entity_poly.pdbx_seq_one_letter_code
_entity_poly.pdbx_strand_id
1 'polypeptide(L)'
;MFNFYQLSCLFWLLLLLLATHAHALAADGLLQQTTSADLTIATFANHPQEDHNHDHHLEPRQQQSAGSSCSDEGQWNCMTSSWQRCAAGRWSVVMQCARGTTCHPAGLAREMRIQHDGSVAIDANAISFVAND
;
A
#
# COMPACT_ATOMS: atom_id res chain seq x y z
N MET A 1 40.60 19.90 -27.37
CA MET A 1 40.56 18.72 -26.46
C MET A 1 39.27 18.62 -25.61
N PHE A 2 38.16 19.29 -25.94
CA PHE A 2 36.89 19.17 -25.18
C PHE A 2 35.81 18.31 -25.86
N ASN A 3 36.04 17.84 -27.09
CA ASN A 3 35.02 17.13 -27.87
C ASN A 3 34.98 15.61 -27.59
N PHE A 4 36.13 14.99 -27.30
CA PHE A 4 36.22 13.54 -27.07
C PHE A 4 35.56 13.08 -25.77
N TYR A 5 35.69 13.86 -24.69
CA TYR A 5 35.05 13.55 -23.41
C TYR A 5 33.52 13.66 -23.48
N GLN A 6 33.02 14.68 -24.19
CA GLN A 6 31.58 14.88 -24.38
C GLN A 6 30.95 13.76 -25.22
N LEU A 7 31.60 13.37 -26.33
CA LEU A 7 31.16 12.24 -27.15
C LEU A 7 31.18 10.92 -26.38
N SER A 8 32.17 10.71 -25.51
CA SER A 8 32.24 9.53 -24.66
C SER A 8 31.10 9.47 -23.64
N CYS A 9 30.81 10.58 -22.94
CA CYS A 9 29.71 10.64 -21.97
C CYS A 9 28.35 10.41 -22.62
N LEU A 10 28.09 11.01 -23.78
CA LEU A 10 26.84 10.81 -24.52
C LEU A 10 26.67 9.38 -25.02
N PHE A 11 27.76 8.75 -25.46
CA PHE A 11 27.74 7.34 -25.88
C PHE A 11 27.42 6.41 -24.70
N TRP A 12 28.02 6.65 -23.53
CA TRP A 12 27.73 5.89 -22.31
C TRP A 12 26.28 6.09 -21.82
N LEU A 13 25.77 7.33 -21.85
CA LEU A 13 24.37 7.63 -21.51
C LEU A 13 23.38 6.95 -22.46
N LEU A 14 23.67 6.97 -23.77
CA LEU A 14 22.83 6.29 -24.77
C LEU A 14 22.84 4.77 -24.57
N LEU A 15 24.00 4.18 -24.27
CA LEU A 15 24.14 2.75 -23.98
C LEU A 15 23.32 2.33 -22.75
N LEU A 16 23.33 3.14 -21.69
CA LEU A 16 22.51 2.92 -20.49
C LEU A 16 21.00 3.01 -20.80
N LEU A 17 20.58 3.98 -21.63
CA LEU A 17 19.18 4.15 -22.05
C LEU A 17 18.67 3.01 -22.95
N LEU A 18 19.55 2.44 -23.78
CA LEU A 18 19.25 1.24 -24.58
C LEU A 18 19.12 -0.01 -23.70
N ALA A 19 19.94 -0.13 -22.66
CA ALA A 19 19.89 -1.26 -21.74
C ALA A 19 18.60 -1.30 -20.88
N THR A 20 17.97 -0.15 -20.62
CA THR A 20 16.71 -0.09 -19.84
C THR A 20 15.44 -0.44 -20.63
N HIS A 21 15.51 -0.59 -21.96
CA HIS A 21 14.33 -0.87 -22.80
C HIS A 21 14.11 -2.35 -23.13
N ALA A 22 14.89 -3.28 -22.56
CA ALA A 22 14.72 -4.71 -22.77
C ALA A 22 14.25 -5.43 -21.50
N HIS A 23 13.04 -5.13 -21.04
CA HIS A 23 12.30 -6.02 -20.15
C HIS A 23 10.89 -6.32 -20.70
N ALA A 24 10.85 -7.46 -21.40
CA ALA A 24 9.77 -8.45 -21.44
C ALA A 24 8.44 -8.09 -22.12
N LEU A 25 8.41 -8.32 -23.44
CA LEU A 25 7.29 -9.00 -24.10
C LEU A 25 7.48 -10.52 -23.95
N ALA A 26 6.55 -11.19 -23.30
CA ALA A 26 6.26 -12.63 -23.41
C ALA A 26 4.96 -12.89 -22.62
N ALA A 27 4.00 -13.70 -23.03
CA ALA A 27 3.64 -14.36 -24.28
C ALA A 27 2.22 -14.90 -24.02
N ASP A 28 1.41 -15.02 -25.07
CA ASP A 28 0.09 -15.66 -25.03
C ASP A 28 0.14 -17.06 -24.41
N GLY A 29 -0.58 -17.26 -23.30
CA GLY A 29 -0.93 -18.57 -22.75
C GLY A 29 -2.31 -18.97 -23.23
N LEU A 30 -2.40 -19.54 -24.43
CA LEU A 30 -3.60 -20.20 -24.94
C LEU A 30 -3.84 -21.52 -24.17
N LEU A 31 -5.04 -21.61 -23.60
CA LEU A 31 -5.85 -22.81 -23.32
C LEU A 31 -5.13 -24.11 -22.95
N GLN A 32 -5.35 -24.59 -21.72
CA GLN A 32 -6.04 -25.86 -21.48
C GLN A 32 -6.25 -26.12 -19.99
N GLN A 33 -7.21 -27.01 -19.72
CA GLN A 33 -7.65 -27.60 -18.45
C GLN A 33 -8.77 -26.80 -17.76
N THR A 34 -9.97 -27.32 -17.54
CA THR A 34 -10.35 -28.73 -17.36
C THR A 34 -11.85 -28.90 -17.55
N THR A 35 -12.22 -29.92 -18.31
CA THR A 35 -13.49 -30.63 -18.16
C THR A 35 -13.56 -31.22 -16.75
N SER A 36 -14.55 -30.87 -15.96
CA SER A 36 -15.11 -31.82 -14.99
C SER A 36 -16.62 -31.61 -14.91
N ALA A 37 -17.33 -32.65 -15.33
CA ALA A 37 -18.71 -32.87 -14.93
C ALA A 37 -18.82 -32.96 -13.40
N ASP A 38 -20.06 -32.85 -12.93
CA ASP A 38 -20.54 -33.23 -11.60
C ASP A 38 -20.43 -32.14 -10.52
N LEU A 39 -21.40 -31.21 -10.53
CA LEU A 39 -21.87 -30.60 -9.29
C LEU A 39 -23.02 -31.46 -8.78
N THR A 40 -22.63 -32.44 -7.97
CA THR A 40 -23.51 -33.25 -7.15
C THR A 40 -24.27 -32.30 -6.22
N ILE A 41 -25.60 -32.28 -6.37
CA ILE A 41 -26.50 -31.59 -5.44
C ILE A 41 -26.38 -32.31 -4.09
N ALA A 42 -25.53 -31.80 -3.20
CA ALA A 42 -25.46 -32.24 -1.82
C ALA A 42 -26.64 -31.61 -1.07
N THR A 43 -27.61 -32.47 -0.77
CA THR A 43 -28.60 -32.44 0.31
C THR A 43 -28.52 -31.26 1.27
N PHE A 44 -29.60 -30.48 1.32
CA PHE A 44 -29.95 -29.58 2.41
C PHE A 44 -30.02 -30.36 3.73
N ALA A 45 -28.92 -30.37 4.47
CA ALA A 45 -28.91 -30.74 5.88
C ALA A 45 -28.96 -29.44 6.69
N ASN A 46 -30.07 -29.24 7.40
CA ASN A 46 -30.21 -28.21 8.42
C ASN A 46 -29.03 -28.28 9.40
N HIS A 47 -28.15 -27.27 9.39
CA HIS A 47 -27.25 -27.00 10.50
C HIS A 47 -27.75 -25.73 11.21
N PRO A 48 -27.98 -25.78 12.54
CA PRO A 48 -28.31 -24.59 13.31
C PRO A 48 -27.18 -23.58 13.16
N GLN A 49 -27.55 -22.35 12.87
CA GLN A 49 -26.66 -21.19 12.82
C GLN A 49 -26.05 -20.97 14.21
N GLU A 50 -24.88 -21.54 14.47
CA GLU A 50 -24.00 -21.08 15.55
C GLU A 50 -23.48 -19.70 15.14
N ASP A 51 -23.85 -18.71 15.94
CA ASP A 51 -23.43 -17.32 15.87
C ASP A 51 -21.92 -17.24 16.16
N HIS A 52 -21.12 -17.62 15.17
CA HIS A 52 -19.70 -17.35 15.18
C HIS A 52 -19.53 -15.87 14.91
N ASN A 53 -19.59 -15.11 16.00
CA ASN A 53 -18.94 -13.82 16.17
C ASN A 53 -17.51 -13.97 15.65
N HIS A 54 -17.32 -13.69 14.36
CA HIS A 54 -16.02 -13.53 13.77
C HIS A 54 -15.50 -12.23 14.34
N ASP A 55 -14.92 -12.34 15.53
CA ASP A 55 -13.93 -11.42 16.04
C ASP A 55 -12.87 -11.35 14.93
N HIS A 56 -13.03 -10.35 14.05
CA HIS A 56 -11.99 -10.00 13.11
C HIS A 56 -10.78 -9.76 14.00
N HIS A 57 -9.82 -10.69 13.96
CA HIS A 57 -8.52 -10.52 14.55
C HIS A 57 -7.81 -9.38 13.80
N LEU A 58 -8.29 -8.17 14.04
CA LEU A 58 -7.56 -6.94 13.87
C LEU A 58 -6.44 -7.09 14.88
N GLU A 59 -5.24 -7.45 14.41
CA GLU A 59 -4.06 -7.40 15.25
C GLU A 59 -4.11 -6.05 15.99
N PRO A 60 -4.02 -6.08 17.33
CA PRO A 60 -4.38 -4.93 18.13
C PRO A 60 -3.57 -3.74 17.64
N ARG A 61 -4.25 -2.59 17.52
CA ARG A 61 -3.71 -1.26 17.17
C ARG A 61 -2.75 -0.76 18.26
N GLN A 62 -1.77 -1.58 18.59
CA GLN A 62 -0.87 -1.38 19.69
C GLN A 62 0.36 -0.67 19.18
N GLN A 63 0.58 0.49 19.77
CA GLN A 63 1.84 1.18 19.67
C GLN A 63 2.98 0.24 20.09
N GLN A 64 4.01 0.19 19.27
CA GLN A 64 5.24 -0.52 19.58
C GLN A 64 6.18 0.41 20.33
N SER A 65 7.01 -0.13 21.22
CA SER A 65 7.99 0.69 21.93
C SER A 65 9.01 1.24 20.93
N ALA A 66 9.26 2.55 20.93
CA ALA A 66 10.24 3.14 20.02
C ALA A 66 11.63 2.51 20.25
N GLY A 67 12.30 2.13 19.17
CA GLY A 67 13.60 1.45 19.23
C GLY A 67 13.55 -0.04 19.56
N SER A 68 12.37 -0.60 19.91
CA SER A 68 12.20 -2.05 20.06
C SER A 68 12.37 -2.76 18.72
N SER A 69 12.78 -4.02 18.76
CA SER A 69 13.00 -4.83 17.56
C SER A 69 11.70 -5.06 16.81
N CYS A 70 11.76 -4.97 15.49
CA CYS A 70 10.69 -5.40 14.59
C CYS A 70 11.21 -6.49 13.65
N SER A 71 10.38 -7.49 13.38
CA SER A 71 10.77 -8.63 12.53
C SER A 71 10.73 -8.30 11.04
N ASP A 72 9.73 -7.52 10.62
CA ASP A 72 9.44 -7.25 9.21
C ASP A 72 9.92 -5.86 8.79
N GLU A 73 11.13 -5.77 8.23
CA GLU A 73 11.70 -4.50 7.75
C GLU A 73 10.78 -3.78 6.75
N GLY A 74 10.52 -2.50 7.00
CA GLY A 74 9.63 -1.66 6.20
C GLY A 74 8.13 -1.83 6.50
N GLN A 75 7.74 -2.68 7.45
CA GLN A 75 6.35 -2.79 7.92
C GLN A 75 5.90 -1.49 8.59
N TRP A 76 4.65 -1.13 8.34
CA TRP A 76 3.96 -0.01 8.95
C TRP A 76 3.08 -0.51 10.08
N ASN A 77 3.01 0.25 11.16
CA ASN A 77 2.01 0.08 12.22
C ASN A 77 1.12 1.31 12.24
N CYS A 78 -0.11 1.20 11.75
CA CYS A 78 -1.06 2.28 11.74
C CYS A 78 -1.99 2.19 12.96
N MET A 79 -2.11 3.28 13.73
CA MET A 79 -2.95 3.45 14.92
C MET A 79 -4.07 4.48 14.70
N THR A 80 -4.61 4.54 13.48
CA THR A 80 -5.67 5.47 13.02
C THR A 80 -5.14 6.87 12.72
N SER A 81 -4.83 7.66 13.75
CA SER A 81 -4.36 9.05 13.63
C SER A 81 -2.86 9.18 13.83
N SER A 82 -2.15 8.07 13.99
CA SER A 82 -0.70 8.03 14.13
C SER A 82 -0.15 6.72 13.57
N TRP A 83 1.15 6.70 13.29
CA TRP A 83 1.82 5.56 12.68
C TRP A 83 3.25 5.39 13.17
N GLN A 84 3.79 4.19 12.97
CA GLN A 84 5.20 3.86 13.14
C GLN A 84 5.69 3.08 11.92
N ARG A 85 7.00 3.14 11.67
CA ARG A 85 7.67 2.36 10.62
C ARG A 85 8.75 1.50 11.23
N CYS A 86 8.81 0.25 10.83
CA CYS A 86 9.95 -0.62 11.07
C CYS A 86 11.07 -0.21 10.11
N ALA A 87 12.18 0.29 10.66
CA ALA A 87 13.35 0.71 9.92
C ALA A 87 14.62 0.30 10.66
N ALA A 88 15.59 -0.27 9.93
CA ALA A 88 16.83 -0.79 10.51
C ALA A 88 16.59 -1.81 11.64
N GLY A 89 15.57 -2.67 11.46
CA GLY A 89 15.17 -3.69 12.44
C GLY A 89 14.57 -3.12 13.73
N ARG A 90 14.22 -1.82 13.76
CA ARG A 90 13.64 -1.17 14.93
C ARG A 90 12.40 -0.35 14.60
N TRP A 91 11.46 -0.29 15.54
CA TRP A 91 10.31 0.59 15.43
C TRP A 91 10.70 2.06 15.59
N SER A 92 10.18 2.90 14.71
CA SER A 92 10.29 4.35 14.85
C SER A 92 9.54 4.86 16.10
N VAL A 93 9.81 6.11 16.46
CA VAL A 93 8.88 6.88 17.31
C VAL A 93 7.50 6.98 16.65
N VAL A 94 6.48 7.26 17.45
CA VAL A 94 5.12 7.50 16.93
C VAL A 94 5.08 8.84 16.22
N MET A 95 4.64 8.80 14.97
CA MET A 95 4.41 9.98 14.15
C MET A 95 2.91 10.22 14.06
N GLN A 96 2.48 11.44 14.33
CA GLN A 96 1.07 11.82 14.16
C GLN A 96 0.75 12.01 12.68
N CYS A 97 -0.43 11.59 12.25
CA CYS A 97 -0.99 11.97 10.97
C CYS A 97 -1.29 13.48 10.96
N ALA A 98 -1.33 14.07 9.77
CA ALA A 98 -1.80 15.45 9.63
C ALA A 98 -3.27 15.55 10.10
N ARG A 99 -3.68 16.73 10.58
CA ARG A 99 -5.08 16.97 10.98
C ARG A 99 -6.02 16.69 9.81
N GLY A 100 -7.14 16.03 10.08
CA GLY A 100 -8.10 15.62 9.05
C GLY A 100 -7.64 14.41 8.23
N THR A 101 -6.56 13.75 8.62
CA THR A 101 -6.06 12.55 7.92
C THR A 101 -5.89 11.36 8.85
N THR A 102 -6.04 10.17 8.28
CA THR A 102 -5.94 8.89 8.98
C THR A 102 -5.15 7.89 8.14
N CYS A 103 -4.34 7.06 8.78
CA CYS A 103 -3.60 6.01 8.10
C CYS A 103 -4.47 4.76 7.89
N HIS A 104 -4.19 4.04 6.80
CA HIS A 104 -4.89 2.81 6.41
C HIS A 104 -3.95 1.85 5.65
N PRO A 105 -4.15 0.52 5.74
CA PRO A 105 -5.10 -0.18 6.59
C PRO A 105 -4.70 -0.11 8.06
N ALA A 106 -5.57 -0.63 8.92
CA ALA A 106 -5.33 -0.60 10.35
C ALA A 106 -4.39 -1.70 10.83
N GLY A 107 -3.52 -1.38 11.79
CA GLY A 107 -2.58 -2.35 12.37
C GLY A 107 -1.31 -2.47 11.54
N LEU A 108 -0.73 -3.68 11.55
CA LEU A 108 0.50 -3.99 10.85
C LEU A 108 0.26 -4.22 9.35
N ALA A 109 1.00 -3.53 8.49
CA ALA A 109 0.83 -3.64 7.04
C ALA A 109 2.13 -3.40 6.27
N ARG A 110 2.25 -4.02 5.09
CA ARG A 110 3.38 -3.78 4.17
C ARG A 110 3.24 -2.45 3.41
N GLU A 111 2.00 -2.00 3.24
CA GLU A 111 1.67 -0.75 2.58
C GLU A 111 0.81 0.09 3.52
N MET A 112 1.11 1.38 3.60
CA MET A 112 0.32 2.35 4.35
C MET A 112 -0.02 3.52 3.44
N ARG A 113 -1.27 3.94 3.49
CA ARG A 113 -1.77 5.13 2.81
C ARG A 113 -2.37 6.09 3.83
N ILE A 114 -2.14 7.38 3.65
CA ILE A 114 -2.80 8.43 4.41
C ILE A 114 -4.03 8.88 3.63
N GLN A 115 -5.20 8.76 4.25
CA GLN A 115 -6.48 9.18 3.69
C GLN A 115 -6.97 10.43 4.41
N HIS A 116 -7.53 11.38 3.67
CA HIS A 116 -8.24 12.51 4.29
C HIS A 116 -9.64 12.03 4.69
N ASP A 117 -10.08 12.36 5.90
CA ASP A 117 -11.40 11.98 6.44
C ASP A 117 -12.58 12.73 5.80
N GLY A 118 -12.35 13.47 4.71
CA GLY A 118 -13.33 14.32 4.03
C GLY A 118 -13.96 15.43 4.89
N SER A 119 -13.49 15.66 6.12
CA SER A 119 -14.16 16.56 7.07
C SER A 119 -13.75 18.04 6.92
N VAL A 120 -12.85 18.36 5.98
CA VAL A 120 -12.91 19.69 5.35
C VAL A 120 -14.14 19.68 4.47
N ALA A 121 -15.28 19.98 5.09
CA ALA A 121 -16.43 20.50 4.36
C ALA A 121 -15.87 21.60 3.48
N ILE A 122 -15.73 21.32 2.18
CA ILE A 122 -15.79 22.36 1.19
C ILE A 122 -17.23 22.84 1.34
N ASP A 123 -17.45 23.77 2.25
CA ASP A 123 -18.55 24.68 2.12
C ASP A 123 -18.36 25.28 0.74
N ALA A 124 -19.12 24.76 -0.23
CA ALA A 124 -19.19 25.26 -1.59
C ALA A 124 -19.69 26.73 -1.66
N ASN A 125 -19.71 27.42 -0.51
CA ASN A 125 -20.05 28.81 -0.30
C ASN A 125 -18.86 29.67 0.18
N ALA A 126 -17.70 29.10 0.56
CA ALA A 126 -16.49 29.88 0.89
C ALA A 126 -15.57 30.16 -0.32
N ILE A 127 -15.79 29.51 -1.47
CA ILE A 127 -15.01 29.76 -2.69
C ILE A 127 -15.62 30.91 -3.53
N SER A 128 -15.91 32.05 -2.90
CA SER A 128 -16.40 33.25 -3.62
C SER A 128 -15.76 34.58 -3.24
N PHE A 129 -14.81 34.65 -2.29
CA PHE A 129 -14.29 35.95 -1.81
C PHE A 129 -12.77 36.17 -1.94
N VAL A 130 -12.04 35.35 -2.71
CA VAL A 130 -10.64 35.66 -3.07
C VAL A 130 -10.44 35.54 -4.58
N ALA A 131 -11.32 36.21 -5.33
CA ALA A 131 -11.14 36.44 -6.76
C ALA A 131 -11.82 37.73 -7.22
N ASN A 132 -11.71 38.82 -6.44
CA ASN A 132 -11.73 40.19 -6.98
C ASN A 132 -11.34 41.21 -5.89
N ASP A 133 -10.05 41.56 -5.83
CA ASP A 133 -9.53 42.93 -5.66
C ASP A 133 -8.02 42.92 -5.90
#